data_AF-A0A8T9FS54-F1
#
_entry.id   AF-A0A8T9FS54-F1
#
_cell.length_a   1.000
_cell.length_b   1.000
_cell.length_c   1.000
_cell.angle_alpha   90.00
_cell.angle_beta   90.00
_cell.angle_gamma   90.00
#
_symmetry.space_group_name_H-M   'P 1'
#
loop_
_entity.id
_entity.type
_entity.pdbx_description
1 polymer ?
#
loop_
_entity_poly.entity_id
_entity_poly.type
_entity_poly.pdbx_seq_one_letter_code
_entity_poly.pdbx_strand_id
1 'polypeptide(L)'
;MSDQLQLRSDETFPHQLDRDTWRILKKALKTGLSDRGICVGDDEASLITRFMLEQIEKSGLRIVPAKPTSEMQQAIKKALDEGKRMSVTWVKPRTKQRWRYQAAIDAAPSWRRGYELDQAAGSGQQDECD
;
A
#
# COMPACT_ATOMS: atom_id res chain seq x y z
N MET A 1 -0.23 -2.91 39.41
CA MET A 1 -0.76 -4.15 38.80
C MET A 1 -2.15 -3.79 38.28
N SER A 2 -2.47 -3.65 37.00
CA SER A 2 -1.76 -3.92 35.75
C SER A 2 -2.37 -3.00 34.69
N ASP A 3 -1.63 -1.98 34.24
CA ASP A 3 -1.98 -1.21 33.03
C ASP A 3 -1.54 -2.02 31.80
N GLN A 4 -2.36 -3.02 31.45
CA GLN A 4 -2.26 -3.78 30.20
C GLN A 4 -3.58 -3.69 29.42
N LEU A 5 -4.05 -2.47 29.19
CA LEU A 5 -5.15 -2.23 28.26
C LEU A 5 -4.63 -1.41 27.07
N GLN A 6 -4.78 -2.04 25.90
CA GLN A 6 -4.83 -1.42 24.57
C GLN A 6 -3.49 -1.00 23.93
N LEU A 7 -2.69 -1.99 23.55
CA LEU A 7 -1.66 -1.87 22.50
C LEU A 7 -1.95 -2.83 21.33
N ARG A 8 -3.22 -3.14 21.06
CA ARG A 8 -3.63 -4.20 20.12
C ARG A 8 -4.53 -3.76 18.96
N SER A 9 -4.55 -2.47 18.63
CA SER A 9 -5.53 -1.92 17.66
C SER A 9 -4.95 -1.32 16.39
N ASP A 10 -3.62 -1.25 16.21
CA ASP A 10 -3.02 -0.48 15.11
C ASP A 10 -2.31 -1.31 14.02
N GLU A 11 -2.02 -2.60 14.24
CA GLU A 11 -1.34 -3.41 13.22
C GLU A 11 -2.30 -3.96 12.15
N THR A 12 -3.59 -4.12 12.45
CA THR A 12 -4.59 -4.67 11.50
C THR A 12 -4.98 -3.70 10.38
N PHE A 13 -4.89 -2.39 10.62
CA PHE A 13 -5.27 -1.35 9.66
C PHE A 13 -4.35 -1.24 8.43
N PRO A 14 -3.01 -1.24 8.56
CA PRO A 14 -2.13 -1.22 7.39
C PRO A 14 -2.31 -2.47 6.52
N HIS A 15 -2.57 -3.63 7.13
CA HIS A 15 -2.85 -4.87 6.40
C HIS A 15 -4.14 -4.80 5.58
N GLN A 16 -5.19 -4.17 6.11
CA GLN A 16 -6.46 -4.02 5.39
C GLN A 16 -6.32 -3.05 4.21
N LEU A 17 -5.64 -1.92 4.39
CA LEU A 17 -5.39 -0.95 3.31
C LEU A 17 -4.54 -1.54 2.18
N ASP A 18 -3.52 -2.33 2.51
CA ASP A 18 -2.69 -3.04 1.53
C ASP A 18 -3.53 -4.02 0.72
N ARG A 19 -4.38 -4.82 1.40
CA ARG A 19 -5.29 -5.78 0.76
C ARG A 19 -6.32 -5.09 -0.14
N ASP A 20 -6.91 -3.99 0.32
CA ASP A 20 -7.88 -3.23 -0.46
C ASP A 20 -7.22 -2.56 -1.67
N THR A 21 -6.01 -2.04 -1.50
CA THR A 21 -5.21 -1.49 -2.61
C THR A 21 -4.96 -2.53 -3.69
N TRP A 22 -4.54 -3.74 -3.30
CA TRP A 22 -4.38 -4.86 -4.22
C TRP A 22 -5.68 -5.19 -4.97
N ARG A 23 -6.80 -5.31 -4.24
CA ARG A 23 -8.11 -5.63 -4.83
C ARG A 23 -8.59 -4.57 -5.81
N ILE A 24 -8.38 -3.29 -5.49
CA ILE A 24 -8.73 -2.18 -6.38
C ILE A 24 -7.91 -2.26 -7.67
N LEU A 25 -6.59 -2.49 -7.57
CA LEU A 25 -5.71 -2.61 -8.75
C LEU A 25 -6.11 -3.80 -9.63
N LYS A 26 -6.30 -4.98 -9.03
CA LYS A 26 -6.77 -6.19 -9.73
C LYS A 26 -8.10 -5.95 -10.42
N LYS A 27 -9.08 -5.38 -9.70
CA LYS A 27 -10.40 -5.08 -10.24
C LYS A 27 -10.34 -4.07 -11.38
N ALA A 28 -9.56 -3.00 -11.23
CA ALA A 28 -9.42 -1.98 -12.26
C ALA A 28 -8.80 -2.55 -13.55
N LEU A 29 -7.78 -3.40 -13.43
CA LEU A 29 -7.19 -4.09 -14.59
C LEU A 29 -8.23 -4.99 -15.25
N LYS A 30 -8.90 -5.84 -14.47
CA LYS A 30 -9.91 -6.78 -14.98
C LYS A 30 -11.03 -6.03 -15.70
N THR A 31 -11.58 -4.97 -15.10
CA THR A 31 -12.58 -4.11 -15.73
C THR A 31 -12.05 -3.50 -17.03
N GLY A 32 -10.84 -2.94 -17.02
CA GLY A 32 -10.24 -2.33 -18.22
C GLY A 32 -9.99 -3.32 -19.36
N LEU A 33 -9.70 -4.59 -19.05
CA LEU A 33 -9.59 -5.66 -20.04
C LEU A 33 -10.96 -6.08 -20.57
N SER A 34 -11.95 -6.25 -19.68
CA SER A 34 -13.33 -6.55 -20.05
C SER A 34 -13.94 -5.47 -20.97
N ASP A 35 -13.69 -4.20 -20.69
CA ASP A 35 -14.14 -3.07 -21.52
C ASP A 35 -13.57 -3.12 -22.95
N ARG A 36 -12.48 -3.86 -23.16
CA ARG A 36 -11.84 -4.10 -24.46
C ARG A 36 -12.21 -5.45 -25.07
N GLY A 37 -13.16 -6.18 -24.47
CA GLY A 37 -13.59 -7.50 -24.92
C GLY A 37 -12.67 -8.65 -24.52
N ILE A 38 -11.73 -8.43 -23.59
CA ILE A 38 -10.80 -9.47 -23.10
C ILE A 38 -11.31 -9.97 -21.75
N CYS A 39 -11.89 -11.18 -21.75
CA CYS A 39 -12.35 -11.84 -20.53
C CYS A 39 -11.20 -12.62 -19.90
N VAL A 40 -10.93 -12.36 -18.62
CA VAL A 40 -9.82 -12.97 -17.86
C VAL A 40 -10.35 -13.51 -16.52
N GLY A 41 -9.89 -14.70 -16.13
CA GLY A 41 -10.20 -15.31 -14.84
C GLY A 41 -9.67 -14.50 -13.65
N ASP A 42 -10.09 -14.82 -12.42
CA ASP A 42 -9.59 -14.08 -11.24
C ASP A 42 -8.11 -14.36 -10.93
N ASP A 43 -7.68 -15.61 -11.08
CA ASP A 43 -6.29 -16.03 -10.90
C ASP A 43 -5.39 -15.41 -11.97
N GLU A 44 -5.83 -15.47 -13.23
CA GLU A 44 -5.14 -14.82 -14.35
C GLU A 44 -5.06 -13.30 -14.14
N ALA A 45 -6.15 -12.65 -13.73
CA ALA A 45 -6.14 -11.22 -13.41
C ALA A 45 -5.16 -10.90 -12.29
N SER A 46 -5.05 -11.76 -11.28
CA SER A 46 -4.06 -11.63 -10.19
C SER A 46 -2.63 -11.72 -10.73
N LEU A 47 -2.32 -12.73 -11.56
CA LEU A 47 -0.99 -12.91 -12.14
C LEU A 47 -0.58 -11.76 -13.06
N ILE A 48 -1.49 -11.32 -13.95
CA ILE A 48 -1.21 -10.21 -14.86
C ILE A 48 -1.03 -8.91 -14.07
N THR A 49 -1.89 -8.63 -13.09
CA THR A 49 -1.78 -7.43 -12.24
C THR A 49 -0.43 -7.42 -11.53
N ARG A 50 -0.05 -8.53 -10.90
CA ARG A 50 1.25 -8.67 -10.24
C ARG A 50 2.39 -8.41 -11.23
N PHE A 51 2.38 -9.09 -12.37
CA PHE A 51 3.44 -8.92 -13.38
C PHE A 51 3.59 -7.46 -13.81
N MET A 52 2.49 -6.78 -14.12
CA MET A 52 2.51 -5.37 -14.51
C MET A 52 3.09 -4.47 -13.41
N LEU A 53 2.67 -4.68 -12.15
CA LEU A 53 3.17 -3.90 -11.01
C LEU A 53 4.67 -4.12 -10.76
N GLU A 54 5.14 -5.36 -10.90
CA GLU A 54 6.58 -5.67 -10.81
C GLU A 54 7.39 -4.96 -11.91
N GLN A 55 6.88 -4.86 -13.15
CA GLN A 55 7.56 -4.13 -14.22
C GLN A 55 7.60 -2.63 -13.96
N ILE A 56 6.51 -2.06 -13.44
CA ILE A 56 6.45 -0.65 -13.05
C ILE A 56 7.51 -0.37 -11.96
N GLU A 57 7.60 -1.21 -10.93
CA GLU A 57 8.62 -1.05 -9.89
C GLU A 57 10.05 -1.21 -10.41
N LYS A 58 10.30 -2.19 -11.30
CA LYS A 58 11.61 -2.37 -11.95
C LYS A 58 12.04 -1.14 -12.75
N SER A 59 11.09 -0.39 -13.30
CA SER A 59 11.37 0.88 -13.99
C SER A 59 11.67 2.05 -13.06
N GLY A 60 11.66 1.83 -11.73
CA GLY A 60 11.88 2.86 -10.72
C GLY A 60 10.64 3.70 -10.40
N LEU A 61 9.46 3.27 -10.87
CA LEU A 61 8.19 3.94 -10.60
C LEU A 61 7.46 3.23 -9.46
N ARG A 62 6.75 4.00 -8.63
CA ARG A 62 5.91 3.45 -7.55
C ARG A 62 4.48 3.94 -7.70
N ILE A 63 3.53 3.02 -7.59
CA ILE A 63 2.11 3.36 -7.57
C ILE A 63 1.75 3.81 -6.16
N VAL A 64 1.17 5.01 -6.07
CA VAL A 64 0.72 5.59 -4.81
C VAL A 64 -0.69 6.17 -4.99
N PRO A 65 -1.54 6.16 -3.94
CA PRO A 65 -2.82 6.84 -3.98
C PRO A 65 -2.67 8.33 -4.30
N ALA A 66 -3.49 8.85 -5.21
CA ALA A 66 -3.49 10.28 -5.54
C ALA A 66 -3.92 11.15 -4.36
N LYS A 67 -4.87 10.65 -3.55
CA LYS A 67 -5.27 11.27 -2.28
C LYS A 67 -4.48 10.60 -1.14
N PRO A 68 -3.73 11.35 -0.32
CA PRO A 68 -2.92 10.77 0.74
C PRO A 68 -3.81 10.12 1.81
N THR A 69 -3.45 8.91 2.22
CA THR A 69 -4.11 8.19 3.33
C THR A 69 -3.75 8.82 4.68
N SER A 70 -4.46 8.45 5.75
CA SER A 70 -4.14 8.87 7.11
C SER A 70 -2.70 8.52 7.51
N GLU A 71 -2.23 7.32 7.19
CA GLU A 71 -0.85 6.87 7.44
C GLU A 71 0.17 7.73 6.69
N MET A 72 -0.08 8.02 5.41
CA MET A 72 0.78 8.92 4.63
C MET A 72 0.82 10.32 5.25
N GLN A 73 -0.31 10.84 5.73
CA GLN A 73 -0.38 12.14 6.42
C GLN A 73 0.39 12.13 7.74
N GLN A 74 0.28 11.05 8.52
CA GLN A 74 1.04 10.87 9.76
C GLN A 74 2.55 10.79 9.50
N ALA A 75 2.96 10.05 8.46
CA ALA A 75 4.36 9.95 8.06
C ALA A 75 4.92 11.31 7.61
N ILE A 76 4.15 12.09 6.83
CA ILE A 76 4.48 13.47 6.47
C ILE A 76 4.70 14.33 7.73
N LYS A 77 3.78 14.25 8.70
CA LYS A 77 3.87 15.00 9.95
C LYS A 77 5.13 14.63 10.73
N LYS A 78 5.38 13.32 10.90
CA LYS A 78 6.55 12.80 11.60
C LYS A 78 7.86 13.24 10.93
N ALA A 79 7.95 13.13 9.60
CA ALA A 79 9.13 13.57 8.85
C ALA A 79 9.39 15.07 9.00
N LEU A 80 8.35 15.89 9.12
CA LEU A 80 8.49 17.31 9.40
C LEU A 80 8.93 17.60 10.84
N ASP A 81 8.44 16.82 11.79
CA ASP A 81 8.81 16.97 13.20
C ASP A 81 10.24 16.49 13.47
N GLU A 82 10.70 15.43 12.80
CA GLU A 82 12.11 15.02 12.77
C GLU A 82 12.99 16.06 12.07
N GLY A 83 12.52 16.57 10.93
CA GLY A 83 13.13 17.71 10.26
C GLY A 83 13.16 18.98 11.13
N LYS A 84 12.24 19.13 12.09
CA LYS A 84 12.27 20.24 13.07
C LYS A 84 13.39 20.15 14.07
N ARG A 85 13.77 18.94 14.46
CA ARG A 85 14.93 18.71 15.34
C ARG A 85 16.24 19.13 14.64
N MET A 86 16.29 18.99 13.31
CA MET A 86 17.36 19.58 12.48
C MET A 86 16.99 21.01 12.07
N SER A 87 17.06 21.97 13.01
CA SER A 87 16.85 23.42 12.80
C SER A 87 16.18 23.83 11.47
N VAL A 88 14.85 23.81 11.45
CA VAL A 88 14.00 24.12 10.28
C VAL A 88 14.37 25.41 9.57
N THR A 89 14.89 26.39 10.31
CA THR A 89 15.29 27.71 9.82
C THR A 89 16.41 27.63 8.79
N TRP A 90 17.28 26.61 8.83
CA TRP A 90 18.42 26.47 7.90
C TRP A 90 18.16 25.51 6.73
N VAL A 91 17.04 24.78 6.76
CA VAL A 91 16.71 23.81 5.70
C VAL A 91 15.91 24.49 4.59
N LYS A 92 16.46 24.46 3.36
CA LYS A 92 15.80 25.01 2.16
C LYS A 92 14.39 24.39 1.98
N PRO A 93 13.37 25.17 1.55
CA PRO A 93 12.01 24.67 1.36
C PRO A 93 11.89 23.42 0.48
N ARG A 94 12.72 23.33 -0.58
CA ARG A 94 12.80 22.18 -1.48
C ARG A 94 13.17 20.88 -0.76
N THR A 95 14.07 20.95 0.21
CA THR A 95 14.48 19.78 1.00
C THR A 95 13.34 19.31 1.90
N LYS A 96 12.61 20.24 2.54
CA LYS A 96 11.41 19.91 3.34
C LYS A 96 10.34 19.24 2.48
N GLN A 97 10.10 19.77 1.28
CA GLN A 97 9.15 19.17 0.34
C GLN A 97 9.58 17.76 -0.08
N ARG A 98 10.87 17.54 -0.35
CA ARG A 98 11.40 16.20 -0.64
C ARG A 98 11.18 15.22 0.51
N TRP A 99 11.43 15.63 1.76
CA TRP A 99 11.17 14.77 2.93
C TRP A 99 9.70 14.40 3.07
N ARG A 100 8.78 15.35 2.87
CA ARG A 100 7.33 15.08 2.90
C ARG A 100 6.94 14.04 1.85
N TYR A 101 7.37 14.23 0.60
CA TYR A 101 7.04 13.30 -0.47
C TYR A 101 7.66 11.93 -0.25
N GLN A 102 8.92 11.86 0.20
CA GLN A 102 9.57 10.59 0.48
C GLN A 102 8.84 9.84 1.60
N ALA A 103 8.53 10.51 2.70
CA ALA A 103 7.80 9.89 3.81
C ALA A 103 6.40 9.42 3.40
N ALA A 104 5.70 10.20 2.57
CA ALA A 104 4.40 9.79 2.04
C ALA A 104 4.51 8.57 1.11
N ILE A 105 5.52 8.54 0.23
CA ILE A 105 5.77 7.41 -0.67
C ILE A 105 6.11 6.16 0.14
N ASP A 106 6.96 6.29 1.16
CA ASP A 106 7.39 5.16 1.99
C ASP A 106 6.22 4.57 2.78
N ALA A 107 5.34 5.43 3.29
CA ALA A 107 4.11 5.05 3.99
C ALA A 107 2.92 4.73 3.07
N ALA A 108 3.09 4.76 1.74
CA ALA A 108 2.02 4.40 0.82
C ALA A 108 1.72 2.89 0.91
N PRO A 109 0.44 2.48 0.73
CA PRO A 109 0.06 1.08 0.76
C PRO A 109 0.90 0.21 -0.19
N SER A 110 1.22 -1.00 0.26
CA SER A 110 2.03 -1.97 -0.46
C SER A 110 1.14 -2.98 -1.17
N TRP A 111 1.11 -2.91 -2.50
CA TRP A 111 0.40 -3.90 -3.31
C TRP A 111 1.01 -5.31 -3.17
N ARG A 112 2.33 -5.43 -2.90
CA ARG A 112 2.99 -6.73 -2.68
C ARG A 112 2.45 -7.42 -1.42
N ARG A 113 2.39 -6.68 -0.31
CA ARG A 113 1.79 -7.20 0.93
C ARG A 113 0.31 -7.48 0.74
N GLY A 114 -0.40 -6.62 0.01
CA GLY A 114 -1.80 -6.83 -0.34
C GLY A 114 -2.05 -8.12 -1.12
N TYR A 115 -1.18 -8.42 -2.09
CA TYR A 115 -1.21 -9.66 -2.87
C TYR A 115 -0.94 -10.89 -1.99
N GLU A 116 0.09 -10.85 -1.14
CA GLU A 116 0.42 -11.93 -0.19
C GLU A 116 -0.75 -12.23 0.75
N LEU A 117 -1.41 -11.18 1.28
CA LEU A 117 -2.59 -11.31 2.13
C LEU A 117 -3.81 -11.88 1.38
N ASP A 118 -3.99 -11.52 0.10
CA ASP A 118 -5.08 -12.04 -0.73
C ASP A 118 -4.85 -13.54 -1.05
N GLN A 119 -3.61 -13.93 -1.34
CA GLN A 119 -3.23 -15.34 -1.55
C GLN A 119 -3.46 -16.18 -0.29
N ALA A 120 -3.02 -15.70 0.88
CA ALA A 120 -3.20 -16.40 2.15
C ALA A 120 -4.67 -16.64 2.49
N ALA A 121 -5.55 -15.70 2.11
CA ALA A 121 -6.99 -15.84 2.29
C ALA A 121 -7.62 -16.85 1.30
N GLY A 122 -7.06 -17.01 0.10
CA GLY A 122 -7.51 -18.00 -0.87
C GLY A 122 -7.05 -19.44 -0.55
N SER A 123 -5.87 -19.60 0.08
CA SER A 123 -5.35 -20.91 0.49
C SER A 123 -6.01 -21.47 1.77
N GLY A 124 -6.68 -20.64 2.57
CA GLY A 124 -7.33 -21.05 3.82
C GLY A 124 -8.70 -21.73 3.65
N GLN A 125 -9.08 -22.09 2.42
CA GLN A 125 -10.38 -22.64 2.07
C GLN A 125 -10.31 -24.09 1.52
N GLN A 126 -9.22 -24.81 1.81
CA GLN A 126 -8.95 -26.15 1.29
C GLN A 126 -8.98 -27.31 2.31
N ASP A 127 -9.39 -27.10 3.56
CA ASP A 127 -9.52 -28.21 4.54
C ASP A 127 -10.93 -28.26 5.17
N GLU A 128 -11.92 -28.72 4.40
CA GLU A 128 -13.10 -29.44 4.95
C GLU A 128 -13.82 -30.19 3.82
N CYS A 129 -13.22 -31.31 3.40
CA CYS A 129 -13.88 -32.44 2.76
C CYS A 129 -12.98 -33.65 2.96
N ASP A 130 -13.17 -34.36 4.07
CA ASP A 130 -13.21 -35.83 4.16
C ASP A 130 -13.75 -36.26 5.53
#